data_AF-A0A528N483-F1
#
_entry.id   AF-A0A528N483-F1
#
_cell.length_a   1.000
_cell.length_b   1.000
_cell.length_c   1.000
_cell.angle_alpha   90.00
_cell.angle_beta   90.00
_cell.angle_gamma   90.00
#
_symmetry.space_group_name_H-M   'P 1'
#
loop_
_entity.id
_entity.type
_entity.pdbx_description
1 polymer ?
#
loop_
_entity_poly.entity_id
_entity_poly.type
_entity_poly.pdbx_seq_one_letter_code
_entity_poly.pdbx_strand_id
1 'polypeptide(L)'
;SETVPFADLVLPDTTYLERHDCISLLDRPISHADGPGDAIRHPVVEPDRDVRPFQTVLIELGARLGLPGFVDDDGSAKYRDYADYIVHH
;
A
#
# COMPACT_ATOMS: atom_id res chain seq x y z
N SER A 1 10.52 -5.94 -14.34
CA SER A 1 9.46 -5.52 -15.29
C SER A 1 10.12 -5.06 -16.58
N GLU A 2 9.53 -5.34 -17.74
CA GLU A 2 9.97 -4.79 -19.03
C GLU A 2 9.82 -3.27 -19.11
N THR A 3 8.96 -2.67 -18.28
CA THR A 3 8.70 -1.22 -18.27
C THR A 3 9.69 -0.41 -17.42
N VAL A 4 10.36 -1.03 -16.45
CA VAL A 4 11.30 -0.37 -15.51
C VAL A 4 12.44 0.37 -16.22
N PRO A 5 13.07 -0.17 -17.29
CA PRO A 5 14.13 0.53 -18.02
C PRO A 5 13.69 1.83 -18.73
N PHE A 6 12.38 2.05 -18.87
CA PHE A 6 11.83 3.21 -19.57
C PHE A 6 11.28 4.28 -18.62
N ALA A 7 11.42 4.10 -17.30
CA ALA A 7 10.90 5.03 -16.31
C ALA A 7 11.97 6.04 -15.86
N ASP A 8 11.59 7.31 -15.74
CA ASP A 8 12.44 8.36 -15.14
C ASP A 8 12.62 8.17 -13.63
N LEU A 9 11.61 7.58 -12.97
CA LEU A 9 11.59 7.31 -11.55
C LEU A 9 11.05 5.90 -11.28
N VAL A 10 11.75 5.16 -10.43
CA VAL A 10 11.35 3.83 -9.97
C VAL A 10 11.26 3.86 -8.45
N LEU A 11 10.11 3.44 -7.91
CA LEU A 11 9.88 3.29 -6.48
C LEU A 11 9.80 1.78 -6.18
N PRO A 12 10.84 1.16 -5.58
CA PRO A 12 10.87 -0.28 -5.33
C PRO A 12 9.83 -0.71 -4.29
N ASP A 13 8.92 -1.59 -4.69
CA ASP A 13 7.87 -2.13 -3.81
C ASP A 13 8.26 -3.46 -3.17
N THR A 14 7.71 -3.69 -1.98
CA THR A 14 7.64 -4.98 -1.29
C THR A 14 6.81 -6.02 -2.04
N THR A 15 7.04 -7.29 -1.72
CA THR A 15 6.20 -8.42 -2.11
C THR A 15 5.01 -8.57 -1.15
N TYR A 16 4.06 -9.44 -1.51
CA TYR A 16 2.84 -9.65 -0.72
C TYR A 16 3.07 -10.30 0.65
N LEU A 17 4.23 -10.93 0.90
CA LEU A 17 4.57 -11.54 2.19
C LEU A 17 5.22 -10.55 3.17
N GLU A 18 5.59 -9.36 2.69
CA GLU A 18 6.40 -8.37 3.40
C GLU A 18 5.57 -7.20 3.93
N ARG A 19 4.24 -7.18 3.72
CA ARG A 19 3.38 -6.04 4.07
C ARG A 19 1.99 -6.42 4.57
N HIS A 20 1.38 -5.48 5.28
CA HIS A 20 -0.06 -5.46 5.49
C HIS A 20 -0.78 -5.15 4.18
N ASP A 21 -1.86 -5.87 3.90
CA ASP A 21 -2.67 -5.67 2.71
C ASP A 21 -4.07 -6.23 2.93
N CYS A 22 -5.04 -5.71 2.20
CA CYS A 22 -6.40 -6.25 2.14
C CYS A 22 -6.77 -6.36 0.67
N ILE A 23 -7.13 -7.56 0.22
CA ILE A 23 -7.63 -7.77 -1.13
C ILE A 23 -9.12 -8.03 -1.00
N SER A 24 -9.90 -7.26 -1.72
CA SER A 24 -11.35 -7.45 -1.77
C SER A 24 -11.80 -8.04 -3.10
N LEU A 25 -13.02 -8.56 -3.12
CA LEU A 25 -13.87 -8.85 -4.28
C LEU A 25 -13.65 -7.98 -5.53
N LEU A 26 -13.39 -6.68 -5.35
CA LEU A 26 -13.19 -5.72 -6.44
C LEU A 26 -11.83 -5.89 -7.17
N ASP A 27 -10.85 -6.55 -6.54
CA ASP A 27 -9.47 -6.75 -7.05
C ASP A 27 -9.24 -8.11 -7.74
N ARG A 28 -10.30 -8.93 -7.93
CA ARG A 28 -10.33 -10.32 -8.45
C ARG A 28 -8.98 -11.00 -8.73
N PRO A 29 -8.57 -11.94 -7.86
CA PRO A 29 -8.76 -13.36 -8.19
C PRO A 29 -9.35 -14.22 -7.05
N ILE A 30 -9.81 -13.63 -5.94
CA ILE A 30 -10.27 -14.39 -4.76
C ILE A 30 -11.71 -14.92 -4.87
N SER A 31 -12.37 -14.77 -6.02
CA SER A 31 -13.72 -15.31 -6.22
C SER A 31 -13.69 -16.84 -6.35
N HIS A 32 -14.48 -17.53 -5.54
CA HIS A 32 -14.71 -18.97 -5.66
C HIS A 32 -15.95 -19.25 -6.51
N ALA A 33 -16.10 -20.48 -7.02
CA ALA A 33 -17.31 -20.88 -7.75
C ALA A 33 -18.59 -20.71 -6.91
N ASP A 34 -18.46 -20.76 -5.59
CA ASP A 34 -19.57 -20.74 -4.64
C ASP A 34 -19.84 -19.35 -4.03
N GLY A 35 -19.04 -18.33 -4.38
CA GLY A 35 -19.26 -16.99 -3.85
C GLY A 35 -18.05 -16.05 -3.82
N PRO A 36 -18.28 -14.83 -3.31
CA PRO A 36 -17.24 -13.84 -3.13
C PRO A 36 -16.19 -14.27 -2.09
N GLY A 37 -14.98 -13.72 -2.22
CA GLY A 37 -13.90 -13.91 -1.28
C GLY A 37 -13.16 -12.61 -1.02
N ASP A 38 -12.81 -12.39 0.25
CA ASP A 38 -11.93 -11.32 0.70
C ASP A 38 -10.76 -11.98 1.45
N ALA A 39 -9.60 -11.32 1.44
CA ALA A 39 -8.42 -11.81 2.16
C ALA A 39 -7.65 -10.65 2.78
N ILE A 40 -7.09 -10.92 3.95
CA ILE A 40 -6.08 -10.08 4.57
C ILE A 40 -4.69 -10.67 4.32
N ARG A 41 -3.68 -9.82 4.27
CA ARG A 41 -2.28 -10.20 4.33
C ARG A 41 -1.65 -9.58 5.56
N HIS A 42 -1.01 -10.44 6.33
CA HIS A 42 -0.14 -10.04 7.42
C HIS A 42 1.30 -10.31 6.98
N PRO A 43 2.24 -9.40 7.25
CA PRO A 43 3.65 -9.65 6.94
C PRO A 43 4.14 -10.90 7.69
N VAL A 44 4.85 -11.76 6.98
CA VAL A 44 5.45 -13.00 7.52
C VAL A 44 6.95 -13.09 7.28
N VAL A 45 7.50 -12.21 6.44
CA VAL A 45 8.94 -12.04 6.25
C VAL A 45 9.29 -10.55 6.26
N GLU A 46 10.46 -10.22 6.78
CA GLU A 46 11.01 -8.87 6.69
C GLU A 46 11.72 -8.69 5.34
N PRO A 47 11.62 -7.50 4.72
CA PRO A 47 12.41 -7.21 3.53
C PRO A 47 13.92 -7.25 3.81
N ASP A 48 14.67 -7.86 2.90
CA ASP A 48 16.13 -7.94 2.91
C ASP A 48 16.80 -6.94 1.94
N ARG A 49 16.00 -6.01 1.40
CA ARG A 49 16.34 -5.06 0.33
C ARG A 49 15.84 -3.66 0.68
N ASP A 50 16.34 -2.66 -0.03
CA ASP A 50 15.83 -1.29 0.05
C ASP A 50 14.52 -1.15 -0.74
N VAL A 51 13.43 -1.65 -0.14
CA VAL A 51 12.08 -1.64 -0.69
C VAL A 51 11.10 -1.14 0.36
N ARG A 52 9.98 -0.54 -0.08
CA ARG A 52 8.95 -0.01 0.81
C ARG A 52 7.56 -0.43 0.32
N PRO A 53 6.59 -0.73 1.20
CA PRO A 53 5.22 -1.02 0.76
C PRO A 53 4.64 0.14 -0.03
N PHE A 54 4.19 -0.12 -1.26
CA PHE A 54 3.67 0.93 -2.14
C PHE A 54 2.50 1.68 -1.50
N GLN A 55 1.64 1.01 -0.72
CA GLN A 55 0.53 1.69 -0.04
C GLN A 55 1.02 2.76 0.94
N THR A 56 2.04 2.45 1.73
CA THR A 56 2.70 3.43 2.62
C THR A 56 3.33 4.56 1.82
N VAL A 57 3.96 4.27 0.69
CA VAL A 57 4.53 5.29 -0.19
C VAL A 57 3.45 6.20 -0.78
N LEU A 58 2.30 5.67 -1.18
CA LEU A 58 1.17 6.46 -1.69
C LEU A 58 0.58 7.38 -0.61
N ILE A 59 0.43 6.90 0.62
CA ILE A 59 0.00 7.69 1.77
C ILE A 59 0.98 8.84 2.02
N GLU A 60 2.27 8.55 2.03
CA GLU A 60 3.31 9.55 2.24
C GLU A 60 3.32 10.59 1.11
N LEU A 61 3.18 10.17 -0.15
CA LEU A 61 3.08 11.09 -1.28
C LEU A 61 1.83 11.97 -1.16
N GLY A 62 0.70 11.42 -0.74
CA GLY A 62 -0.52 12.18 -0.47
C GLY A 62 -0.29 13.28 0.56
N ALA A 63 0.39 12.96 1.67
CA ALA A 63 0.76 13.94 2.69
C ALA A 63 1.73 15.00 2.17
N ARG A 64 2.79 14.59 1.45
CA ARG A 64 3.80 15.51 0.86
C ARG A 64 3.20 16.47 -0.17
N LEU A 65 2.14 16.05 -0.86
CA LEU A 65 1.40 16.87 -1.82
C LEU A 65 0.29 17.71 -1.17
N GLY A 66 0.05 17.57 0.14
CA GLY A 66 -1.01 18.29 0.84
C GLY A 66 -2.41 17.88 0.40
N LEU A 67 -2.61 16.63 -0.03
CA LEU A 67 -3.90 16.18 -0.53
C LEU A 67 -4.94 16.09 0.61
N PRO A 68 -6.20 16.51 0.37
CA PRO A 68 -7.27 16.38 1.35
C PRO A 68 -7.39 14.93 1.86
N GLY A 69 -7.48 14.78 3.18
CA GLY A 69 -7.57 13.48 3.84
C GLY A 69 -6.24 12.81 4.17
N PHE A 70 -5.10 13.33 3.69
CA PHE A 70 -3.76 12.83 4.02
C PHE A 70 -2.95 13.77 4.93
N VAL A 71 -3.49 14.95 5.24
CA VAL A 71 -2.89 15.93 6.15
C VAL A 71 -3.90 16.37 7.21
N ASP A 72 -3.40 16.73 8.38
CA ASP A 72 -4.18 17.41 9.43
C ASP A 72 -4.29 18.92 9.14
N ASP A 73 -5.08 19.64 9.93
CA ASP A 73 -5.32 21.08 9.78
C ASP A 73 -4.02 21.92 9.87
N ASP A 74 -3.00 21.40 10.54
CA ASP A 74 -1.67 22.01 10.67
C ASP A 74 -0.72 21.66 9.52
N GLY A 75 -1.17 20.84 8.56
CA GLY A 75 -0.39 20.38 7.41
C GLY A 75 0.53 19.18 7.69
N SER A 76 0.52 18.64 8.92
CA SER A 76 1.28 17.43 9.24
C SER A 76 0.64 16.18 8.60
N ALA A 77 1.45 15.13 8.37
CA ALA A 77 0.97 13.90 7.77
C ALA A 77 -0.01 13.18 8.71
N LYS A 78 -1.22 12.93 8.23
CA LYS A 78 -2.31 12.34 9.04
C LYS A 78 -2.08 10.88 9.42
N TYR A 79 -1.39 10.12 8.56
CA TYR A 79 -1.11 8.69 8.78
C TYR A 79 0.39 8.44 8.70
N ARG A 80 0.89 7.61 9.63
CA ARG A 80 2.31 7.24 9.67
C ARG A 80 2.70 6.26 8.56
N ASP A 81 1.83 5.29 8.29
CA ASP A 81 2.00 4.26 7.27
C ASP A 81 0.66 3.63 6.90
N TYR A 82 0.67 2.59 6.05
CA TYR A 82 -0.55 1.89 5.67
C TYR A 82 -1.24 1.15 6.81
N ALA A 83 -0.49 0.62 7.79
CA ALA A 83 -1.09 -0.08 8.93
C ALA A 83 -1.86 0.89 9.84
N ASP A 84 -1.33 2.10 10.00
CA ASP A 84 -2.00 3.21 10.68
C ASP A 84 -3.28 3.65 9.91
N TYR A 85 -3.16 3.81 8.59
CA TYR A 85 -4.27 4.20 7.72
C TYR A 85 -5.45 3.24 7.78
N ILE A 86 -5.22 1.91 7.65
CA ILE A 86 -6.33 0.95 7.65
C ILE A 86 -7.09 0.89 8.98
N VAL A 87 -6.50 1.37 10.07
CA VAL A 87 -7.15 1.43 11.40
C VAL A 87 -7.89 2.76 11.61
N HIS A 88 -7.38 3.86 11.04
CA HIS A 88 -7.77 5.22 11.43
C HIS A 88 -8.44 6.06 10.31
N HIS A 89 -8.58 5.55 9.09
CA HIS A 89 -9.20 6.30 7.98
C HIS A 89 -10.73 6.40 8.04
#